data_AF-A0A0M4CPR7-F1
#
_entry.id   AF-A0A0M4CPR7-F1
#
_cell.length_a   1.000
_cell.length_b   1.000
_cell.length_c   1.000
_cell.angle_alpha   90.00
_cell.angle_beta   90.00
_cell.angle_gamma   90.00
#
_symmetry.space_group_name_H-M   'P 1'
#
loop_
_entity.id
_entity.type
_entity.pdbx_description
1 polymer ?
#
loop_
_entity_poly.entity_id
_entity_poly.type
_entity_poly.pdbx_seq_one_letter_code
_entity_poly.pdbx_strand_id
1 'polypeptide(L)'
;MPHGLSLGPSAPRAWASANFVGARHLFRCTFAAGEAEALRAALDARLGGAEWRLPGHFVADTAVRLAADDRALQIEILTIED
;
A
#
# COMPACT_ATOMS: atom_id res chain seq x y z
N MET A 1 -13.35 -1.31 -4.04
CA MET A 1 -12.73 -0.07 -3.51
C MET A 1 -13.80 0.71 -2.77
N PRO A 2 -13.52 1.36 -1.63
CA PRO A 2 -14.46 2.29 -1.01
C PRO A 2 -14.90 3.33 -2.04
N HIS A 3 -16.16 3.73 -2.03
CA HIS A 3 -16.67 4.72 -2.99
C HIS A 3 -15.89 6.03 -2.88
N GLY A 4 -15.37 6.52 -4.00
CA GLY A 4 -14.63 7.78 -4.07
C GLY A 4 -13.11 7.69 -3.83
N LEU A 5 -12.54 6.50 -3.62
CA LEU A 5 -11.08 6.30 -3.57
C LEU A 5 -10.52 6.12 -4.99
N SER A 6 -9.52 6.91 -5.37
CA SER A 6 -8.75 6.77 -6.60
C SER A 6 -7.31 6.36 -6.30
N LEU A 7 -6.83 5.33 -6.99
CA LEU A 7 -5.46 4.83 -6.89
C LEU A 7 -4.59 5.43 -8.01
N GLY A 8 -3.49 6.06 -7.63
CA GLY A 8 -2.47 6.55 -8.55
C GLY A 8 -1.48 5.47 -9.00
N PRO A 9 -0.53 5.81 -9.89
CA PRO A 9 0.50 4.88 -10.34
C PRO A 9 1.40 4.42 -9.18
N SER A 10 2.03 3.25 -9.33
CA SER A 10 3.09 2.81 -8.42
C SER A 10 4.38 3.56 -8.71
N ALA A 11 5.08 3.95 -7.64
CA ALA A 11 6.48 4.36 -7.68
C ALA A 11 7.31 3.30 -6.95
N PRO A 12 7.83 2.27 -7.66
CA PRO A 12 8.63 1.22 -7.03
C PRO A 12 10.01 1.73 -6.63
N ARG A 13 10.50 1.29 -5.47
CA ARG A 13 11.85 1.51 -5.00
C ARG A 13 12.50 0.18 -4.65
N ALA A 14 13.68 -0.09 -5.21
CA ALA A 14 14.45 -1.27 -4.86
C ALA A 14 14.73 -1.31 -3.34
N TRP A 15 14.59 -2.49 -2.76
CA TRP A 15 14.82 -2.75 -1.35
C TRP A 15 15.60 -4.05 -1.17
N ALA A 16 16.55 -4.04 -0.25
CA ALA A 16 17.30 -5.23 0.14
C ALA A 16 17.60 -5.16 1.63
N SER A 17 17.71 -6.34 2.24
CA SER A 17 18.21 -6.55 3.60
C SER A 17 19.39 -7.53 3.55
N ALA A 18 19.86 -8.00 4.71
CA ALA A 18 20.95 -8.99 4.76
C ALA A 18 20.60 -10.31 4.05
N ASN A 19 19.32 -10.73 4.08
CA ASN A 19 18.91 -12.05 3.61
C ASN A 19 17.87 -12.02 2.48
N PHE A 20 17.33 -10.84 2.15
CA PHE A 20 16.20 -10.72 1.24
C PHE A 20 16.38 -9.54 0.29
N VAL A 21 15.90 -9.71 -0.94
CA VAL A 21 15.84 -8.68 -1.98
C VAL A 21 14.42 -8.52 -2.48
N GLY A 22 14.09 -7.34 -2.98
CA GLY A 22 12.81 -7.07 -3.62
C GLY A 22 12.56 -5.58 -3.79
N ALA A 23 11.31 -5.15 -3.55
CA ALA A 23 10.90 -3.79 -3.83
C ALA A 23 9.83 -3.30 -2.85
N ARG A 24 9.90 -2.00 -2.55
CA ARG A 24 8.81 -1.27 -1.91
C ARG A 24 8.02 -0.51 -2.97
N HIS A 25 6.74 -0.81 -3.10
CA HIS A 25 5.83 -0.16 -4.02
C HIS A 25 5.03 0.89 -3.28
N LEU A 26 5.14 2.15 -3.72
CA LEU A 26 4.39 3.26 -3.15
C LEU A 26 3.25 3.64 -4.08
N PHE A 27 2.03 3.65 -3.58
CA PHE A 27 0.85 4.08 -4.31
C PHE A 27 0.20 5.26 -3.61
N ARG A 28 0.11 6.39 -4.32
CA ARG A 28 -0.65 7.55 -3.83
C ARG A 28 -2.13 7.31 -4.10
N CYS A 29 -2.95 7.48 -3.09
CA CYS A 29 -4.40 7.40 -3.18
C CYS A 29 -5.01 8.76 -2.88
N THR A 30 -6.07 9.13 -3.58
CA THR A 30 -6.91 10.29 -3.24
C THR A 30 -8.31 9.82 -2.94
N PHE A 31 -9.04 10.55 -2.09
CA PHE A 31 -10.43 10.21 -1.77
C PHE A 31 -11.34 11.45 -1.78
N ALA A 32 -12.52 11.29 -2.37
CA ALA A 32 -13.50 12.37 -2.51
C ALA A 32 -14.40 12.54 -1.27
N ALA A 33 -14.55 11.50 -0.45
CA ALA A 33 -15.44 11.49 0.72
C ALA A 33 -14.94 10.52 1.79
N GLY A 34 -15.35 10.75 3.04
CA GLY A 34 -14.94 9.97 4.21
C GLY A 34 -13.85 10.66 5.04
N GLU A 35 -13.68 10.19 6.26
CA GLU A 35 -12.64 10.64 7.18
C GLU A 35 -11.33 9.93 6.88
N ALA A 36 -10.23 10.68 6.74
CA ALA A 36 -8.93 10.18 6.31
C ALA A 36 -8.45 9.01 7.16
N GLU A 37 -8.58 9.12 8.48
CA GLU A 37 -8.14 8.12 9.44
C GLU A 37 -8.99 6.84 9.40
N ALA A 38 -10.31 6.98 9.24
CA ALA A 38 -11.21 5.84 9.10
C ALA A 38 -10.95 5.08 7.79
N LEU A 39 -10.72 5.80 6.69
CA LEU A 39 -10.33 5.21 5.41
C LEU A 39 -8.97 4.52 5.49
N ARG A 40 -7.98 5.17 6.14
CA ARG A 40 -6.66 4.59 6.39
C ARG A 40 -6.79 3.26 7.12
N ALA A 41 -7.47 3.23 8.26
CA ALA A 41 -7.66 2.02 9.06
C ALA A 41 -8.41 0.92 8.29
N ALA A 42 -9.45 1.27 7.54
CA ALA A 42 -10.20 0.30 6.74
C ALA A 42 -9.37 -0.31 5.61
N LEU A 43 -8.53 0.49 4.94
CA LEU A 43 -7.62 0.00 3.91
C LEU A 43 -6.52 -0.87 4.50
N ASP A 44 -5.93 -0.45 5.61
CA ASP A 44 -4.87 -1.18 6.30
C ASP A 44 -5.34 -2.58 6.72
N ALA A 45 -6.51 -2.67 7.37
CA ALA A 45 -7.12 -3.95 7.73
C ALA A 45 -7.42 -4.84 6.52
N ARG A 46 -7.88 -4.25 5.42
CA ARG A 46 -8.21 -4.99 4.20
C ARG A 46 -6.96 -5.50 3.47
N LEU A 47 -5.87 -4.74 3.46
CA LEU A 47 -4.60 -5.15 2.84
C LEU A 47 -3.88 -6.21 3.69
N GLY A 48 -3.89 -6.06 5.01
CA GLY A 48 -3.31 -7.03 5.93
C GLY A 48 -4.06 -8.37 5.96
N GLY A 49 -5.37 -8.35 5.71
CA GLY A 49 -6.19 -9.57 5.60
C GLY A 49 -6.25 -10.18 4.20
N ALA A 50 -5.60 -9.60 3.19
CA ALA A 50 -5.65 -10.11 1.83
C ALA A 50 -4.67 -11.27 1.62
N GLU A 51 -5.14 -12.33 0.96
CA GLU A 51 -4.25 -13.36 0.42
C GLU A 51 -3.61 -12.85 -0.88
N TRP A 52 -2.35 -12.45 -0.79
CA TRP A 52 -1.59 -11.98 -1.94
C TRP A 52 -1.06 -13.16 -2.76
N ARG A 53 -1.31 -13.15 -4.07
CA ARG A 53 -0.74 -14.11 -5.02
C ARG A 53 0.05 -13.34 -6.08
N LEU A 54 1.36 -13.36 -5.97
CA LEU A 54 2.29 -12.71 -6.89
C LEU A 54 3.32 -13.76 -7.34
N PRO A 55 3.30 -14.24 -8.59
CA PRO A 55 4.30 -15.21 -9.04
C PRO A 55 5.73 -14.69 -8.86
N GLY A 56 6.59 -15.52 -8.26
CA GLY A 56 8.00 -15.21 -8.00
C GLY A 56 8.25 -14.17 -6.89
N HIS A 57 7.20 -13.75 -6.17
CA HIS A 57 7.34 -12.78 -5.09
C HIS A 57 6.34 -13.08 -3.96
N PHE A 58 6.64 -12.64 -2.75
CA PHE A 58 5.67 -12.60 -1.67
C PHE A 58 5.55 -11.21 -1.08
N VAL A 59 4.34 -10.85 -0.65
CA VAL A 59 4.11 -9.60 0.09
C VAL A 59 4.53 -9.82 1.53
N ALA A 60 5.60 -9.15 1.93
CA ALA A 60 6.16 -9.26 3.28
C ALA A 60 5.49 -8.28 4.25
N ASP A 61 5.05 -7.12 3.76
CA ASP A 61 4.41 -6.10 4.58
C ASP A 61 3.50 -5.19 3.74
N THR A 62 2.47 -4.65 4.38
CA THR A 62 1.59 -3.62 3.81
C THR A 62 1.33 -2.56 4.85
N ALA A 63 1.40 -1.29 4.46
CA ALA A 63 1.08 -0.19 5.36
C ALA A 63 0.26 0.89 4.63
N VAL A 64 -0.70 1.48 5.33
CA VAL A 64 -1.43 2.66 4.86
C VAL A 64 -1.16 3.85 5.78
N ARG A 65 -0.63 4.92 5.20
CA ARG A 65 -0.31 6.17 5.91
C ARG A 65 -1.19 7.32 5.41
N LEU A 66 -1.48 8.26 6.30
CA LEU A 66 -1.98 9.57 5.89
C LEU A 66 -0.91 10.27 5.06
N ALA A 67 -1.30 10.88 3.94
CA ALA A 67 -0.41 11.81 3.26
C ALA A 67 -0.42 13.16 4.00
N ALA A 68 0.53 14.04 3.66
CA ALA A 68 0.54 15.42 4.17
C ALA A 68 -0.66 16.25 3.68
N ASP A 69 -1.35 15.77 2.66
CA ASP A 69 -2.54 16.35 2.04
C ASP A 69 -3.78 15.70 2.66
N ASP A 70 -4.75 16.52 3.09
CA ASP A 70 -5.92 16.11 3.89
C ASP A 70 -6.87 15.17 3.14
N ARG A 71 -6.72 15.07 1.81
CA ARG A 71 -7.52 14.23 0.91
C ARG A 71 -6.72 13.10 0.27
N ALA A 72 -5.55 12.76 0.82
CA ALA A 72 -4.70 11.72 0.27
C ALA A 72 -4.16 10.73 1.31
N LEU A 73 -3.95 9.50 0.84
CA LEU A 73 -3.32 8.42 1.58
C LEU A 73 -2.14 7.88 0.77
N GLN A 74 -1.19 7.25 1.44
CA GLN A 74 -0.10 6.52 0.82
C GLN A 74 -0.17 5.06 1.23
N ILE A 75 -0.27 4.18 0.25
CA ILE A 75 -0.15 2.73 0.44
C ILE A 75 1.29 2.33 0.13
N GLU A 76 1.89 1.55 1.01
CA GLU A 76 3.19 0.93 0.84
C GLU A 76 3.02 -0.59 0.84
N ILE A 77 3.57 -1.26 -0.16
CA ILE A 77 3.59 -2.73 -0.24
C ILE A 77 5.05 -3.15 -0.38
N LEU A 78 5.55 -3.96 0.55
CA LEU A 78 6.87 -4.57 0.47
C LEU A 78 6.73 -5.96 -0.16
N THR A 79 7.42 -6.16 -1.29
CA THR A 79 7.54 -7.47 -1.93
C THR A 79 8.97 -7.97 -1.80
N ILE A 80 9.11 -9.27 -1.55
CA ILE A 80 10.37 -9.99 -1.55
C ILE A 80 10.33 -11.01 -2.70
N GLU A 81 11.45 -11.14 -3.41
CA GLU A 81 11.64 -12.14 -4.47
C GLU A 81 11.81 -13.54 -3.84
N ASP A 82 11.18 -14.55 -4.46
CA ASP A 82 11.32 -15.97 -4.08
C ASP A 82 12.67 -16.56 -4.55
#